data_AF-A0A8T0WMS8-F1
#
_entry.id   AF-A0A8T0WMS8-F1
#
_cell.length_a   1.000
_cell.length_b   1.000
_cell.length_c   1.000
_cell.angle_alpha   90.00
_cell.angle_beta   90.00
_cell.angle_gamma   90.00
#
_symmetry.space_group_name_H-M   'P 1'
#
loop_
_entity.id
_entity.type
_entity.pdbx_description
1 polymer ?
#
loop_
_entity_poly.entity_id
_entity_poly.type
_entity_poly.pdbx_seq_one_letter_code
_entity_poly.pdbx_strand_id
1 'polypeptide(L)'
;MAQLLDPKEVMQLIISLKEDEQMQIVLLLWHWWLERNRVREGERMRSAEDLAYIIQKQSAELLKPEASNAGQSIPTRKRWSRSREGFPKINIDGSLSTNSGSGGWGFVIRDENAEVTHAGAGSSKH
;
A
#
# COMPACT_ATOMS: atom_id res chain seq x y z
N MET A 1 7.31 28.36 -25.31
CA MET A 1 6.54 27.35 -26.09
C MET A 1 7.16 26.00 -25.75
N ALA A 2 6.53 25.22 -24.87
CA ALA A 2 6.98 23.85 -24.62
C ALA A 2 6.83 23.08 -25.94
N GLN A 3 7.93 22.53 -26.47
CA GLN A 3 7.83 21.60 -27.59
C GLN A 3 6.95 20.43 -27.13
N LEU A 4 5.90 20.13 -27.91
CA LEU A 4 5.03 18.98 -27.67
C LEU A 4 5.86 17.72 -27.94
N LEU A 5 6.44 17.17 -26.86
CA LEU A 5 7.09 15.87 -26.89
C LEU A 5 6.05 14.81 -27.23
N ASP A 6 6.36 13.93 -28.18
CA ASP A 6 5.52 12.76 -28.50
C ASP A 6 5.41 11.85 -27.25
N PRO A 7 4.31 11.12 -27.01
CA PRO A 7 4.18 10.25 -25.84
C PRO A 7 5.37 9.30 -25.67
N LYS A 8 5.97 8.81 -26.75
CA LYS A 8 7.18 7.99 -26.68
C LYS A 8 8.37 8.75 -26.10
N GLU A 9 8.57 9.98 -26.55
CA GLU A 9 9.66 10.85 -26.07
C GLU A 9 9.47 11.20 -24.60
N VAL A 10 8.23 11.46 -24.16
CA VAL A 10 7.90 11.69 -22.76
C VAL A 10 8.23 10.47 -21.91
N MET A 11 7.85 9.27 -22.36
CA MET A 11 8.17 8.03 -21.65
C MET A 11 9.68 7.78 -21.59
N GLN A 12 10.41 8.03 -22.67
CA GLN A 12 11.87 7.91 -22.70
C GLN A 12 12.53 8.90 -21.73
N LEU A 13 12.02 10.15 -21.67
CA LEU A 13 12.49 11.13 -20.71
C LEU A 13 12.26 10.65 -19.28
N ILE A 14 11.05 10.21 -18.94
CA ILE A 14 10.72 9.72 -17.59
C ILE A 14 11.62 8.55 -17.17
N ILE A 15 11.85 7.59 -18.07
CA ILE A 15 12.70 6.42 -17.81
C ILE A 15 14.18 6.80 -17.67
N SER A 16 14.61 7.91 -18.27
CA SER A 16 15.99 8.40 -18.19
C SER A 16 16.31 9.15 -16.88
N LEU A 17 15.30 9.47 -16.07
CA LEU A 17 15.48 10.16 -14.80
C LEU A 17 16.02 9.23 -13.72
N LYS A 18 16.43 9.82 -12.58
CA LYS A 18 16.80 9.04 -11.40
C LYS A 18 15.59 8.28 -10.88
N GLU A 19 15.82 7.14 -10.23
CA GLU A 19 14.76 6.23 -9.78
C GLU A 19 13.74 6.91 -8.84
N ASP A 20 14.20 7.83 -7.99
CA ASP A 20 13.38 8.65 -7.11
C ASP A 20 12.46 9.61 -7.87
N GLU A 21 13.02 10.37 -8.80
CA GLU A 21 12.29 11.31 -9.65
C GLU A 21 11.32 10.56 -10.57
N GLN A 22 11.77 9.45 -11.17
CA GLN A 22 10.97 8.58 -12.02
C GLN A 22 9.73 8.07 -11.28
N MET A 23 9.90 7.50 -10.07
CA MET A 23 8.79 6.97 -9.30
C MET A 23 7.81 8.05 -8.85
N GLN A 24 8.29 9.23 -8.46
CA GLN A 24 7.44 10.35 -8.13
C GLN A 24 6.58 10.78 -9.33
N ILE A 25 7.15 10.87 -10.52
CA ILE A 25 6.42 11.26 -11.74
C ILE A 25 5.40 10.20 -12.13
N VAL A 26 5.77 8.91 -12.08
CA VAL A 26 4.83 7.81 -12.38
C VAL A 26 3.65 7.82 -11.42
N LEU A 27 3.90 7.97 -10.11
CA LEU A 27 2.84 8.06 -9.10
C LEU A 27 1.99 9.32 -9.25
N LEU A 28 2.59 10.45 -9.62
CA LEU A 28 1.88 11.69 -9.91
C LEU A 28 0.91 11.50 -11.08
N LEU A 29 1.36 10.93 -12.20
CA LEU A 29 0.52 10.67 -13.37
C LEU A 29 -0.64 9.72 -13.02
N TRP A 30 -0.35 8.67 -12.23
CA TRP A 30 -1.36 7.74 -11.75
C TRP A 30 -2.40 8.41 -10.86
N HIS A 31 -1.98 9.14 -9.81
CA HIS A 31 -2.91 9.82 -8.90
C HIS A 31 -3.70 10.91 -9.60
N TRP A 32 -3.10 11.61 -10.55
CA TRP A 32 -3.82 12.60 -11.35
C TRP A 32 -4.94 11.94 -12.17
N TRP A 33 -4.64 10.84 -12.87
CA TRP A 33 -5.67 10.09 -13.59
C TRP A 33 -6.76 9.55 -12.64
N LEU A 34 -6.37 9.03 -11.49
CA LEU A 34 -7.29 8.49 -10.48
C LEU A 34 -8.22 9.57 -9.91
N GLU A 35 -7.69 10.72 -9.51
CA GLU A 35 -8.48 11.83 -8.97
C GLU A 35 -9.46 12.37 -10.00
N ARG A 36 -9.03 12.51 -11.26
CA ARG A 36 -9.93 12.89 -12.35
C ARG A 36 -11.10 11.91 -12.49
N ASN A 37 -10.84 10.60 -12.39
CA ASN A 37 -11.90 9.60 -12.46
C ASN A 37 -12.83 9.67 -11.25
N ARG A 38 -12.29 9.80 -10.04
CA ARG A 38 -13.09 9.94 -8.82
C ARG A 38 -14.07 11.10 -8.88
N VAL A 39 -13.58 12.27 -9.31
CA VAL A 39 -14.43 13.46 -9.51
C VAL A 39 -15.50 13.19 -10.57
N ARG A 40 -15.16 12.49 -11.65
CA ARG A 40 -16.16 12.09 -12.68
C ARG A 40 -17.26 11.19 -12.10
N GLU A 41 -16.91 10.28 -11.19
CA GLU A 41 -17.87 9.40 -10.51
C GLU A 41 -18.59 10.09 -9.32
N GLY A 42 -18.35 11.38 -9.08
CA GLY A 42 -19.03 12.17 -8.05
C GLY A 42 -18.38 12.14 -6.67
N GLU A 43 -17.17 11.58 -6.53
CA GLU A 43 -16.40 11.65 -5.29
C GLU A 43 -15.80 13.05 -5.07
N ARG A 44 -15.49 13.36 -3.81
CA ARG A 44 -14.83 14.62 -3.45
C ARG A 44 -13.34 14.59 -3.82
N MET A 45 -12.89 15.60 -4.54
CA MET A 45 -11.48 15.80 -4.87
C MET A 45 -10.64 15.99 -3.60
N ARG A 46 -9.51 15.29 -3.51
CA ARG A 46 -8.52 15.51 -2.44
C ARG A 46 -7.75 16.80 -2.67
N SER A 47 -7.16 17.34 -1.61
CA SER A 47 -6.34 18.55 -1.74
C SER A 47 -5.03 18.24 -2.48
N ALA A 48 -4.42 19.27 -3.08
CA ALA A 48 -3.13 19.11 -3.74
C ALA A 48 -2.03 18.74 -2.73
N GLU A 49 -2.10 19.26 -1.51
CA GLU A 49 -1.18 18.96 -0.42
C GLU A 49 -1.27 17.49 0.00
N ASP A 50 -2.49 16.96 0.16
CA ASP A 50 -2.72 15.55 0.49
C ASP A 50 -2.15 14.63 -0.59
N LEU A 51 -2.39 14.96 -1.86
CA LEU A 51 -1.87 14.18 -2.99
C LEU A 51 -0.36 14.23 -3.06
N ALA A 52 0.25 15.41 -2.89
CA ALA A 52 1.70 15.56 -2.84
C ALA A 52 2.32 14.74 -1.71
N TYR A 53 1.72 14.77 -0.51
CA TYR A 53 2.17 13.96 0.62
C TYR A 53 2.07 12.46 0.33
N ILE A 54 0.95 11.99 -0.23
CA ILE A 54 0.73 10.58 -0.57
C ILE A 54 1.75 10.12 -1.62
N ILE A 55 1.97 10.90 -2.68
CA ILE A 55 2.92 10.58 -3.75
C ILE A 55 4.34 10.46 -3.18
N GLN A 56 4.78 11.44 -2.38
CA GLN A 56 6.12 11.42 -1.77
C GLN A 56 6.30 10.23 -0.82
N LYS A 57 5.29 9.92 0.00
CA LYS A 57 5.34 8.79 0.93
C LYS A 57 5.42 7.46 0.18
N GLN A 58 4.56 7.28 -0.83
CA GLN A 58 4.54 6.05 -1.64
C GLN A 58 5.83 5.88 -2.45
N SER A 59 6.37 6.94 -3.06
CA SER A 59 7.63 6.86 -3.79
C SER A 59 8.77 6.44 -2.86
N ALA A 60 8.83 7.02 -1.65
CA ALA A 60 9.84 6.66 -0.67
C ALA A 60 9.68 5.22 -0.14
N GLU A 61 8.45 4.73 0.01
CA GLU A 61 8.20 3.35 0.45
C GLU A 61 8.57 2.32 -0.61
N LEU A 62 8.27 2.58 -1.89
CA LEU A 62 8.55 1.66 -2.99
C LEU A 62 10.04 1.59 -3.35
N LEU A 63 10.78 2.67 -3.10
CA LEU A 63 12.21 2.76 -3.33
C LEU A 63 13.06 2.40 -2.12
N LYS A 64 12.44 2.11 -0.98
CA LYS A 64 13.19 1.52 0.12
C LYS A 64 13.72 0.19 -0.40
N PRO A 65 15.05 0.00 -0.47
CA PRO A 65 15.56 -1.34 -0.64
C PRO A 65 14.96 -2.17 0.49
N GLU A 66 14.34 -3.31 0.14
CA GLU A 66 14.14 -4.41 1.09
C GLU A 66 15.44 -4.48 1.86
N ALA A 67 15.42 -4.03 3.13
CA ALA A 67 16.63 -3.93 3.91
C ALA A 67 17.33 -5.27 3.75
N SER A 68 18.46 -5.25 3.06
CA SER A 68 19.16 -6.46 2.74
C SER A 68 19.30 -7.23 4.03
N ASN A 69 18.94 -8.51 4.00
CA ASN A 69 19.18 -9.46 5.06
C ASN A 69 20.70 -9.60 5.27
N ALA A 70 21.34 -8.53 5.74
CA ALA A 70 22.72 -8.46 6.18
C ALA A 70 22.75 -9.21 7.51
N GLY A 71 22.88 -10.52 7.37
CA GLY A 71 22.69 -11.48 8.43
C GLY A 71 21.44 -12.32 8.17
N GLN A 72 21.59 -13.40 7.42
CA GLN A 72 20.76 -14.57 7.66
C GLN A 72 21.05 -15.09 9.09
N SER A 73 20.56 -14.39 10.11
CA SER A 73 20.01 -15.14 11.23
C SER A 73 18.85 -15.90 10.61
N ILE A 74 18.89 -17.24 10.64
CA ILE A 74 17.72 -18.10 10.44
C ILE A 74 16.52 -17.28 10.88
N PRO A 75 15.52 -16.97 10.01
CA PRO A 75 14.37 -16.22 10.45
C PRO A 75 13.80 -17.05 11.58
N THR A 76 14.06 -16.63 12.83
CA THR A 76 13.39 -17.17 13.98
C THR A 76 11.97 -16.84 13.63
N ARG A 77 11.24 -17.87 13.15
CA ARG A 77 9.85 -17.78 12.72
C ARG A 77 9.22 -16.87 13.75
N LYS A 78 8.91 -15.61 13.38
CA LYS A 78 8.54 -14.55 14.33
C LYS A 78 7.26 -15.06 14.98
N ARG A 79 7.44 -15.84 16.03
CA ARG A 79 6.36 -16.51 16.71
C ARG A 79 5.61 -15.37 17.34
N TRP A 80 4.30 -15.44 17.27
CA TRP A 80 3.45 -14.47 17.91
C TRP A 80 3.98 -14.22 19.33
N SER A 81 4.24 -12.95 19.63
CA SER A 81 4.66 -12.50 20.95
C SER A 81 3.59 -11.58 21.50
N ARG A 82 3.45 -11.60 22.82
CA ARG A 82 2.63 -10.67 23.58
C ARG A 82 2.99 -9.22 23.23
N SER A 83 1.98 -8.35 23.15
CA SER A 83 2.19 -6.91 22.95
C SER A 83 2.73 -6.26 24.22
N ARG A 84 3.16 -4.99 24.09
CA ARG A 84 3.52 -4.18 25.26
C ARG A 84 2.28 -3.91 26.10
N GLU A 85 2.47 -3.73 27.40
CA GLU A 85 1.41 -3.37 28.35
C GLU A 85 0.64 -2.14 27.86
N GLY A 86 -0.71 -2.22 27.90
CA GLY A 86 -1.60 -1.16 27.44
C GLY A 86 -1.77 -1.06 25.91
N PHE A 87 -1.13 -1.93 25.12
CA PHE A 87 -1.29 -1.94 23.66
C PHE A 87 -1.93 -3.25 23.18
N PRO A 88 -3.18 -3.22 22.69
CA PRO A 88 -3.76 -4.40 22.06
C PRO A 88 -3.09 -4.69 20.70
N LYS A 89 -3.01 -5.97 20.34
CA LYS A 89 -2.49 -6.44 19.05
C LYS A 89 -3.61 -7.05 18.22
N ILE A 90 -3.76 -6.55 17.00
CA ILE A 90 -4.68 -7.10 16.00
C ILE A 90 -3.93 -7.99 15.00
N ASN A 91 -4.45 -9.20 14.77
CA ASN A 91 -4.07 -10.05 13.65
C ASN A 91 -5.26 -10.07 12.68
N ILE A 92 -5.00 -9.85 11.38
CA ILE A 92 -6.00 -9.90 10.31
C ILE A 92 -5.51 -10.91 9.28
N ASP A 93 -6.42 -11.74 8.78
CA ASP A 93 -6.13 -12.72 7.73
C ASP A 93 -7.28 -12.79 6.72
N GLY A 94 -6.99 -13.26 5.51
CA GLY A 94 -7.94 -13.37 4.42
C GLY A 94 -7.63 -14.53 3.49
N SER A 95 -8.68 -15.09 2.88
CA SER A 95 -8.56 -16.18 1.92
C SER A 95 -9.42 -15.90 0.68
N LEU A 96 -8.99 -16.45 -0.45
CA LEU A 96 -9.71 -16.36 -1.72
C LEU A 96 -9.75 -17.73 -2.37
N SER A 97 -10.94 -18.19 -2.73
CA SER A 97 -11.15 -19.35 -3.57
C SER A 97 -11.37 -18.90 -5.02
N THR A 98 -10.39 -19.17 -5.87
CA THR A 98 -10.46 -18.87 -7.30
C THR A 98 -11.52 -19.70 -8.02
N ASN A 99 -11.81 -20.92 -7.53
CA ASN A 99 -12.79 -21.82 -8.15
C ASN A 99 -14.24 -21.36 -7.95
N SER A 100 -14.53 -20.71 -6.82
CA SER A 100 -15.90 -20.29 -6.45
C SER A 100 -16.09 -18.77 -6.48
N GLY A 101 -15.05 -18.00 -6.80
CA GLY A 101 -15.10 -16.53 -6.75
C GLY A 101 -15.37 -15.96 -5.36
N SER A 102 -15.17 -16.78 -4.30
CA SER A 102 -15.57 -16.41 -2.94
C SER A 102 -14.35 -16.11 -2.07
N GLY A 103 -14.43 -15.05 -1.30
CA GLY A 103 -13.40 -14.66 -0.33
C GLY A 103 -13.91 -14.72 1.11
N GLY A 104 -12.99 -14.99 2.03
CA GLY A 104 -13.22 -14.90 3.47
C GLY A 104 -12.22 -13.95 4.11
N TRP A 105 -12.61 -13.33 5.22
CA TRP A 105 -11.73 -12.52 6.05
C TRP A 105 -11.97 -12.82 7.53
N GLY A 106 -10.97 -12.58 8.36
CA GLY A 106 -11.08 -12.69 9.80
C GLY A 106 -10.05 -11.83 10.53
N PHE A 107 -10.37 -11.44 11.76
CA PHE A 107 -9.42 -10.79 12.65
C PHE A 107 -9.58 -11.26 14.10
N VAL A 108 -8.51 -11.09 14.88
CA VAL A 108 -8.49 -11.29 16.33
C VAL A 108 -7.70 -10.16 16.97
N ILE A 109 -8.29 -9.50 17.98
CA ILE A 109 -7.63 -8.51 18.84
C ILE A 109 -7.31 -9.17 20.18
N ARG A 110 -6.05 -9.07 20.61
CA ARG A 110 -5.60 -9.53 21.91
C ARG A 110 -5.06 -8.38 22.75
N ASP A 111 -5.29 -8.41 24.05
CA ASP A 111 -4.70 -7.47 25.01
C ASP A 111 -3.23 -7.79 25.33
N GLU A 112 -2.64 -7.05 26.27
CA GLU A 112 -1.31 -7.31 26.79
C GLU A 112 -1.15 -8.64 27.52
N ASN A 113 -2.23 -9.33 27.90
CA ASN A 113 -2.17 -10.65 28.52
C ASN A 113 -2.22 -11.79 27.50
N ALA A 114 -2.34 -11.47 26.21
CA ALA A 114 -2.63 -12.40 25.12
C ALA A 114 -4.08 -12.92 25.11
N GLU A 115 -4.97 -12.31 25.90
CA GLU A 115 -6.38 -12.67 25.94
C GLU A 115 -7.12 -12.03 24.78
N VAL A 116 -8.03 -12.81 24.16
CA VAL A 116 -8.84 -12.30 23.05
C VAL A 116 -9.91 -11.38 23.61
N THR A 117 -9.86 -10.10 23.25
CA THR A 117 -10.88 -9.12 23.64
C THR A 117 -11.96 -8.99 22.57
N HIS A 118 -11.58 -9.12 21.29
CA HIS A 118 -12.51 -9.01 20.16
C HIS A 118 -12.08 -9.94 19.03
N ALA A 119 -13.06 -10.44 18.29
CA ALA A 119 -12.83 -11.21 17.06
C ALA A 119 -13.98 -10.97 16.09
N GLY A 120 -13.70 -11.14 14.80
CA GLY A 120 -14.70 -11.04 13.75
C GLY A 120 -14.27 -11.81 12.52
N ALA A 121 -15.25 -12.30 11.76
CA ALA A 121 -15.01 -12.95 10.49
C ALA A 121 -16.20 -12.72 9.55
N GLY A 122 -15.94 -12.82 8.25
CA GLY A 122 -16.95 -12.70 7.23
C GLY A 122 -16.55 -13.41 5.95
N SER A 123 -17.52 -13.57 5.07
CA SER A 123 -17.29 -14.08 3.73
C SER A 123 -18.19 -13.36 2.73
N SER A 124 -17.70 -13.25 1.50
CA SER A 124 -18.45 -12.68 0.38
C SER A 124 -18.25 -13.55 -0.86
N LYS A 125 -19.31 -13.63 -1.67
CA LYS A 125 -19.25 -14.16 -3.03
C LYS A 125 -19.20 -12.98 -3.98
N HIS A 126 -18.25 -12.99 -4.91
CA HIS A 126 -18.29 -12.12 -6.08
C HIS A 126 -19.06 -12.77 -7.22
#